data_AF-A0A518DPZ2-F1
#
_entry.id   AF-A0A518DPZ2-F1
#
_cell.length_a   1.000
_cell.length_b   1.000
_cell.length_c   1.000
_cell.angle_alpha   90.00
_cell.angle_beta   90.00
_cell.angle_gamma   90.00
#
_symmetry.space_group_name_H-M   'P 1'
#
loop_
_entity.id
_entity.type
_entity.pdbx_description
1 polymer ?
#
loop_
_entity_poly.entity_id
_entity_poly.type
_entity_poly.pdbx_seq_one_letter_code
_entity_poly.pdbx_strand_id
1 'polypeptide(L)'
;MQTVIRTLAVLAAFTAAPLLADTKLGPLFGDNMVLQREKPVVVWGWDEPGSEVAVTLGEASAKATAGKDGKWTVSLPEMKAGGPHSMTIAGSSTATLKNILVGEVWLCSGQSNMEWTVARSANAQEEIAAAKYPQIRHIKFAHTPAAEPQNDAPNGGWQETTPETVPGFTAVGYYFGRKLHEELDVPIGLIGSNWGGTRIEPWTPPVGFQQVEALSDIADNLQNFPQKNAEGKINHQSALALYNGMIHPLVPYSIRGALWYQGESNNGEGMLYHEKMKALIGGWRKVWGDSDMPFYFVQLAPYRYRDPAALPHIWEAQAATLAVPHTGMAVTTDISNLANIHPTNKQDVGGRLARWALAKDYGQDDLVYSGPLYKSMEIEGGKIRLTFDHAAGLKSSDDQPLSWFEIAGKDKNFVLAEAQVDGDTLVVSSPDVKAPVAVRFGWNQDAEPNFVNGAGLPASPFRTDKW
;
A
#
# COMPACT_ATOMS: atom_id res chain seq x y z
N MET A 1 86.75 -2.19 24.53
CA MET A 1 86.19 -0.90 24.97
C MET A 1 84.94 -0.62 24.15
N GLN A 2 83.82 -0.39 24.81
CA GLN A 2 82.46 -0.40 24.24
C GLN A 2 82.23 0.67 23.16
N THR A 3 81.67 0.27 22.02
CA THR A 3 81.14 1.18 21.00
C THR A 3 79.66 1.42 21.30
N VAL A 4 79.31 2.63 21.73
CA VAL A 4 77.93 3.05 22.00
C VAL A 4 77.28 3.47 20.69
N ILE A 5 76.32 2.67 20.19
CA ILE A 5 75.46 3.04 19.07
C ILE A 5 74.28 3.84 19.64
N ARG A 6 74.19 5.13 19.32
CA ARG A 6 73.03 5.98 19.62
C ARG A 6 72.00 5.83 18.51
N THR A 7 70.88 5.17 18.82
CA THR A 7 69.72 5.08 17.93
C THR A 7 68.91 6.36 18.03
N LEU A 8 68.84 7.14 16.94
CA LEU A 8 67.95 8.30 16.82
C LEU A 8 66.54 7.78 16.49
N ALA A 9 65.58 7.94 17.41
CA ALA A 9 64.17 7.67 17.15
C ALA A 9 63.54 8.90 16.46
N VAL A 10 63.24 8.79 15.17
CA VAL A 10 62.46 9.79 14.43
C VAL A 10 60.98 9.52 14.71
N LEU A 11 60.34 10.39 15.49
CA LEU A 11 58.91 10.37 15.75
C LEU A 11 58.20 10.98 14.53
N ALA A 12 57.74 10.14 13.60
CA ALA A 12 56.91 10.59 12.49
C ALA A 12 55.49 10.90 13.00
N ALA A 13 55.16 12.17 13.14
CA ALA A 13 53.79 12.61 13.41
C ALA A 13 52.94 12.42 12.15
N PHE A 14 52.15 11.34 12.11
CA PHE A 14 51.08 11.20 11.13
C PHE A 14 49.97 12.19 11.50
N THR A 15 49.92 13.33 10.82
CA THR A 15 48.73 14.18 10.80
C THR A 15 47.69 13.48 9.93
N ALA A 16 46.74 12.76 10.56
CA ALA A 16 45.55 12.32 9.87
C ALA A 16 44.79 13.58 9.42
N ALA A 17 44.71 13.83 8.11
CA ALA A 17 43.78 14.82 7.58
C ALA A 17 42.37 14.38 8.00
N PRO A 18 41.54 15.26 8.58
CA PRO A 18 40.16 14.90 8.87
C PRO A 18 39.51 14.51 7.53
N LEU A 19 38.96 13.29 7.45
CA LEU A 19 37.98 13.00 6.41
C LEU A 19 36.85 14.00 6.65
N LEU A 20 36.70 14.99 5.75
CA LEU A 20 35.50 15.82 5.73
C LEU A 20 34.34 14.86 5.47
N ALA A 21 33.40 14.77 6.41
CA ALA A 21 32.20 14.00 6.16
C ALA A 21 31.40 14.73 5.09
N ASP A 22 30.85 14.01 4.12
CA ASP A 22 29.95 14.59 3.14
C ASP A 22 28.52 14.68 3.71
N THR A 23 27.81 15.76 3.38
CA THR A 23 26.37 15.88 3.64
C THR A 23 25.63 14.74 2.92
N LYS A 24 24.95 13.89 3.69
CA LYS A 24 24.16 12.75 3.18
C LYS A 24 22.67 13.03 3.36
N LEU A 25 21.86 12.51 2.45
CA LEU A 25 20.41 12.68 2.46
C LEU A 25 19.70 11.35 2.74
N GLY A 26 18.47 11.42 3.23
CA GLY A 26 17.57 10.26 3.27
C GLY A 26 17.33 9.62 1.88
N PRO A 27 16.92 8.35 1.83
CA PRO A 27 16.98 7.53 0.61
C PRO A 27 16.02 7.96 -0.50
N LEU A 28 15.03 8.80 -0.20
CA LEU A 28 14.06 9.31 -1.17
C LEU A 28 14.52 10.59 -1.86
N PHE A 29 15.59 11.24 -1.39
CA PHE A 29 16.06 12.49 -1.97
C PHE A 29 17.05 12.23 -3.10
N GLY A 30 16.67 12.67 -4.30
CA GLY A 30 17.49 12.54 -5.51
C GLY A 30 16.94 13.41 -6.64
N ASP A 31 17.63 13.39 -7.77
CA ASP A 31 17.12 13.99 -9.00
C ASP A 31 15.80 13.32 -9.42
N ASN A 32 14.95 14.07 -10.14
CA ASN A 32 13.66 13.58 -10.66
C ASN A 32 12.63 13.19 -9.58
N MET A 33 12.84 13.51 -8.31
CA MET A 33 11.86 13.17 -7.27
C MET A 33 10.56 13.96 -7.36
N VAL A 34 9.53 13.49 -6.63
CA VAL A 34 8.26 14.19 -6.44
C VAL A 34 8.01 14.38 -4.96
N LEU A 35 7.86 15.63 -4.53
CA LEU A 35 7.50 16.00 -3.16
C LEU A 35 5.98 16.13 -3.02
N GLN A 36 5.45 15.83 -1.83
CA GLN A 36 4.02 15.96 -1.55
C GLN A 36 3.59 17.43 -1.47
N ARG A 37 2.54 17.81 -2.20
CA ARG A 37 1.88 19.11 -2.11
C ARG A 37 1.01 19.21 -0.86
N GLU A 38 0.71 20.44 -0.43
CA GLU A 38 -0.26 20.73 0.65
C GLU A 38 0.04 20.02 1.99
N LYS A 39 1.31 19.66 2.18
CA LYS A 39 1.88 19.21 3.45
C LYS A 39 3.27 19.86 3.59
N PRO A 40 3.75 20.12 4.82
CA PRO A 40 5.12 20.59 5.02
C PRO A 40 6.13 19.62 4.39
N VAL A 41 7.12 20.14 3.67
CA VAL A 41 8.17 19.31 3.07
C VAL A 41 9.25 19.04 4.11
N VAL A 42 9.30 17.82 4.61
CA VAL A 42 10.30 17.38 5.58
C VAL A 42 11.53 16.85 4.83
N VAL A 43 12.68 17.49 5.03
CA VAL A 43 13.97 17.06 4.46
C VAL A 43 14.91 16.70 5.58
N TRP A 44 15.57 15.54 5.47
CA TRP A 44 16.47 15.04 6.51
C TRP A 44 17.68 14.34 5.92
N GLY A 45 18.69 14.17 6.77
CA GLY A 45 19.94 13.55 6.39
C GLY A 45 20.93 13.47 7.54
N TRP A 46 22.20 13.31 7.17
CA TRP A 46 23.33 13.27 8.10
C TRP A 46 24.40 14.25 7.66
N ASP A 47 25.06 14.84 8.64
CA ASP A 47 26.19 15.73 8.47
C ASP A 47 27.12 15.63 9.70
N GLU A 48 28.24 16.35 9.70
CA GLU A 48 29.15 16.44 10.84
C GLU A 48 28.39 16.98 12.07
N PRO A 49 28.51 16.33 13.26
CA PRO A 49 27.84 16.81 14.46
C PRO A 49 28.12 18.29 14.77
N GLY A 50 27.05 19.07 14.96
CA GLY A 50 27.14 20.51 15.23
C GLY A 50 27.23 21.40 13.98
N SER A 51 27.35 20.84 12.78
CA SER A 51 27.29 21.61 11.53
C SER A 51 25.89 22.20 11.31
N GLU A 52 25.83 23.39 10.70
CA GLU A 52 24.58 23.97 10.21
C GLU A 52 24.32 23.47 8.80
N VAL A 53 23.11 22.98 8.54
CA VAL A 53 22.64 22.55 7.23
C VAL A 53 21.50 23.46 6.80
N ALA A 54 21.67 24.12 5.66
CA ALA A 54 20.65 24.96 5.02
C ALA A 54 20.05 24.23 3.81
N VAL A 55 18.73 24.16 3.74
CA VAL A 55 17.99 23.61 2.59
C VAL A 55 17.22 24.74 1.92
N THR A 56 17.35 24.85 0.60
CA THR A 56 16.61 25.81 -0.23
C THR A 56 15.89 25.06 -1.35
N LEU A 57 14.59 25.29 -1.52
CA LEU A 57 13.75 24.75 -2.59
C LEU A 57 12.94 25.88 -3.21
N GLY A 58 13.33 26.33 -4.41
CA GLY A 58 12.76 27.55 -4.99
C GLY A 58 13.01 28.76 -4.07
N GLU A 59 11.94 29.43 -3.66
CA GLU A 59 12.01 30.57 -2.73
C GLU A 59 11.98 30.16 -1.25
N ALA A 60 11.58 28.92 -0.95
CA ALA A 60 11.52 28.41 0.42
C ALA A 60 12.92 28.03 0.91
N SER A 61 13.25 28.40 2.15
CA SER A 61 14.49 27.95 2.79
C SER A 61 14.31 27.72 4.28
N ALA A 62 15.05 26.77 4.83
CA ALA A 62 15.10 26.47 6.26
C ALA A 62 16.50 25.96 6.63
N LYS A 63 16.81 26.01 7.93
CA LYS A 63 18.08 25.56 8.48
C LYS A 63 17.86 24.64 9.67
N ALA A 64 18.79 23.72 9.87
CA ALA A 64 18.89 22.90 11.07
C ALA A 64 20.36 22.72 11.46
N THR A 65 20.60 22.33 12.71
CA THR A 65 21.93 21.93 13.17
C THR A 65 21.96 20.41 13.30
N ALA A 66 22.99 19.77 12.75
CA ALA A 66 23.20 18.34 12.92
C ALA A 66 23.41 17.99 14.40
N GLY A 67 22.63 17.02 14.89
CA GLY A 67 22.70 16.52 16.25
C GLY A 67 24.02 15.80 16.56
N LYS A 68 24.15 15.30 17.79
CA LYS A 68 25.34 14.54 18.22
C LYS A 68 25.54 13.24 17.43
N ASP A 69 24.45 12.68 16.90
CA ASP A 69 24.41 11.51 16.04
C ASP A 69 24.54 11.86 14.54
N GLY A 70 24.83 13.14 14.24
CA GLY A 70 24.95 13.68 12.89
C GLY A 70 23.61 13.92 12.18
N LYS A 71 22.47 13.52 12.77
CA LYS A 71 21.16 13.68 12.12
C LYS A 71 20.72 15.13 12.10
N TRP A 72 20.15 15.55 10.99
CA TRP A 72 19.46 16.84 10.88
C TRP A 72 18.12 16.65 10.18
N THR A 73 17.18 17.54 10.46
CA THR A 73 15.87 17.58 9.80
C THR A 73 15.42 19.02 9.71
N VAL A 74 14.97 19.42 8.53
CA VAL A 74 14.32 20.71 8.29
C VAL A 74 12.88 20.48 7.83
N SER A 75 12.02 21.44 8.12
CA SER A 75 10.68 21.48 7.56
C SER A 75 10.55 22.77 6.75
N LEU A 76 10.28 22.63 5.46
CA LEU A 76 9.92 23.72 4.57
C LEU A 76 8.38 23.86 4.55
N PRO A 77 7.84 25.06 4.30
CA PRO A 77 6.41 25.27 4.18
C PRO A 77 5.79 24.38 3.09
N GLU A 78 4.49 24.15 3.20
CA GLU A 78 3.73 23.47 2.16
C GLU A 78 3.79 24.21 0.83
N MET A 79 3.73 23.45 -0.27
CA MET A 79 3.82 23.98 -1.62
C MET A 79 2.64 23.50 -2.45
N LYS A 80 2.25 24.32 -3.44
CA LYS A 80 1.29 23.92 -4.47
C LYS A 80 1.96 22.98 -5.48
N ALA A 81 1.15 22.23 -6.22
CA ALA A 81 1.65 21.40 -7.31
C ALA A 81 2.40 22.23 -8.36
N GLY A 82 3.46 21.66 -8.94
CA GLY A 82 4.24 22.32 -9.99
C GLY A 82 5.70 21.85 -10.06
N GLY A 83 6.54 22.72 -10.60
CA GLY A 83 7.94 22.44 -10.92
C GLY A 83 8.22 22.52 -12.43
N PRO A 84 9.43 22.15 -12.88
CA PRO A 84 10.52 21.62 -12.07
C PRO A 84 11.19 22.67 -11.17
N HIS A 85 11.53 22.26 -9.94
CA HIS A 85 12.36 23.01 -9.00
C HIS A 85 13.77 22.41 -8.92
N SER A 86 14.68 23.17 -8.31
CA SER A 86 15.96 22.65 -7.81
C SER A 86 16.01 22.83 -6.30
N MET A 87 16.62 21.86 -5.61
CA MET A 87 16.85 21.90 -4.18
C MET A 87 18.35 21.91 -3.91
N THR A 88 18.81 22.86 -3.12
CA THR A 88 20.20 22.92 -2.65
C THR A 88 20.25 22.62 -1.16
N ILE A 89 21.10 21.70 -0.77
CA ILE A 89 21.40 21.34 0.62
C ILE A 89 22.85 21.72 0.87
N ALA A 90 23.09 22.74 1.69
CA ALA A 90 24.40 23.26 2.01
C ALA A 90 24.72 22.96 3.49
N GLY A 91 25.59 21.97 3.72
CA GLY A 91 26.14 21.60 5.03
C GLY A 91 27.67 21.57 4.98
N SER A 92 28.30 20.51 5.52
CA SER A 92 29.75 20.27 5.35
C SER A 92 30.16 20.15 3.87
N SER A 93 29.28 19.60 3.04
CA SER A 93 29.36 19.70 1.58
C SER A 93 28.03 20.20 1.00
N THR A 94 28.02 20.55 -0.29
CA THR A 94 26.81 21.05 -0.96
C THR A 94 26.30 20.03 -1.96
N ALA A 95 25.06 19.58 -1.75
CA ALA A 95 24.31 18.78 -2.71
C ALA A 95 23.30 19.65 -3.46
N THR A 96 23.14 19.43 -4.77
CA THR A 96 22.10 20.08 -5.57
C THR A 96 21.31 19.02 -6.32
N LEU A 97 20.02 18.93 -6.00
CA LEU A 97 19.05 18.05 -6.64
C LEU A 97 18.26 18.84 -7.69
N LYS A 98 17.98 18.22 -8.83
CA LYS A 98 17.37 18.86 -10.00
C LYS A 98 16.10 18.14 -10.42
N ASN A 99 15.31 18.86 -11.22
CA ASN A 99 14.09 18.35 -11.81
C ASN A 99 13.11 17.83 -10.74
N ILE A 100 12.89 18.58 -9.67
CA ILE A 100 11.99 18.18 -8.58
C ILE A 100 10.58 18.66 -8.91
N LEU A 101 9.60 17.76 -8.85
CA LEU A 101 8.20 18.13 -8.94
C LEU A 101 7.56 18.18 -7.55
N VAL A 102 6.50 18.97 -7.42
CA VAL A 102 5.59 18.96 -6.27
C VAL A 102 4.23 18.48 -6.75
N GLY A 103 3.64 17.49 -6.09
CA GLY A 103 2.43 16.81 -6.54
C GLY A 103 1.89 15.84 -5.50
N GLU A 104 1.24 14.76 -5.93
CA GLU A 104 0.74 13.72 -5.02
C GLU A 104 1.73 12.57 -4.89
N VAL A 105 2.03 12.14 -3.67
CA VAL A 105 2.96 11.03 -3.41
C VAL A 105 2.23 9.89 -2.70
N TRP A 106 2.33 8.70 -3.27
CA TRP A 106 1.68 7.49 -2.75
C TRP A 106 2.67 6.36 -2.54
N LEU A 107 2.55 5.70 -1.39
CA LEU A 107 3.32 4.49 -1.06
C LEU A 107 2.62 3.25 -1.61
N CYS A 108 3.28 2.49 -2.49
CA CYS A 108 2.76 1.28 -3.12
C CYS A 108 3.38 0.03 -2.50
N SER A 109 2.67 -0.61 -1.58
CA SER A 109 3.17 -1.70 -0.76
C SER A 109 2.29 -2.97 -0.73
N GLY A 110 2.83 -4.02 -0.15
CA GLY A 110 2.24 -5.35 -0.11
C GLY A 110 3.15 -6.39 -0.76
N GLN A 111 2.54 -7.39 -1.38
CA GLN A 111 3.24 -8.55 -1.92
C GLN A 111 3.26 -8.57 -3.45
N SER A 112 3.27 -9.78 -4.03
CA SER A 112 3.57 -10.03 -5.45
C SER A 112 2.57 -9.38 -6.40
N ASN A 113 1.32 -9.20 -5.98
CA ASN A 113 0.31 -8.50 -6.78
C ASN A 113 0.50 -6.98 -6.80
N MET A 114 1.09 -6.37 -5.75
CA MET A 114 1.59 -4.99 -5.79
C MET A 114 2.90 -4.88 -6.55
N GLU A 115 3.82 -5.85 -6.38
CA GLU A 115 5.11 -5.89 -7.07
C GLU A 115 4.96 -6.16 -8.58
N TRP A 116 3.83 -6.72 -9.00
CA TRP A 116 3.52 -7.01 -10.38
C TRP A 116 3.77 -5.80 -11.28
N THR A 117 4.45 -6.01 -12.41
CA THR A 117 4.92 -4.91 -13.24
C THR A 117 4.05 -4.64 -14.45
N VAL A 118 4.13 -3.43 -15.01
CA VAL A 118 3.39 -3.04 -16.23
C VAL A 118 3.71 -3.99 -17.39
N ALA A 119 4.98 -4.42 -17.54
CA ALA A 119 5.40 -5.38 -18.55
C ALA A 119 4.65 -6.73 -18.51
N ARG A 120 4.05 -7.06 -17.37
CA ARG A 120 3.33 -8.32 -17.15
C ARG A 120 1.81 -8.13 -17.11
N SER A 121 1.32 -6.91 -17.34
CA SER A 121 -0.11 -6.60 -17.34
C SER A 121 -0.78 -7.04 -18.65
N ALA A 122 -2.10 -7.22 -18.63
CA ALA A 122 -2.85 -7.77 -19.76
C ALA A 122 -2.66 -6.97 -21.07
N ASN A 123 -2.53 -5.66 -20.97
CA ASN A 123 -2.36 -4.72 -22.09
C ASN A 123 -0.95 -4.10 -22.18
N ALA A 124 0.08 -4.81 -21.70
CA ALA A 124 1.43 -4.27 -21.55
C ALA A 124 1.97 -3.57 -22.81
N GLN A 125 1.80 -4.15 -24.00
CA GLN A 125 2.34 -3.59 -25.25
C GLN A 125 1.76 -2.21 -25.57
N GLU A 126 0.44 -2.07 -25.49
CA GLU A 126 -0.28 -0.83 -25.78
C GLU A 126 0.05 0.23 -24.73
N GLU A 127 0.03 -0.14 -23.45
CA GLU A 127 0.30 0.78 -22.35
C GLU A 127 1.75 1.29 -22.38
N ILE A 128 2.73 0.41 -22.61
CA ILE A 128 4.15 0.79 -22.70
C ILE A 128 4.37 1.76 -23.86
N ALA A 129 3.80 1.49 -25.03
CA ALA A 129 3.96 2.37 -26.19
C ALA A 129 3.36 3.77 -25.98
N ALA A 130 2.29 3.86 -25.18
CA ALA A 130 1.58 5.10 -24.87
C ALA A 130 2.16 5.87 -23.67
N ALA A 131 2.99 5.24 -22.82
CA ALA A 131 3.44 5.78 -21.54
C ALA A 131 4.45 6.95 -21.69
N LYS A 132 3.95 8.14 -22.00
CA LYS A 132 4.72 9.39 -22.15
C LYS A 132 4.30 10.40 -21.08
N TYR A 133 4.46 10.03 -19.81
CA TYR A 133 3.97 10.78 -18.66
C TYR A 133 5.13 11.23 -17.75
N PRO A 134 6.00 12.17 -18.17
CA PRO A 134 7.18 12.54 -17.39
C PRO A 134 6.86 13.14 -16.00
N GLN A 135 5.62 13.60 -15.80
CA GLN A 135 5.12 14.09 -14.51
C GLN A 135 4.71 12.96 -13.54
N ILE A 136 4.60 11.73 -14.02
CA ILE A 136 4.44 10.53 -13.19
C ILE A 136 5.84 9.94 -13.00
N ARG A 137 6.27 9.78 -11.76
CA ARG A 137 7.58 9.21 -11.41
C ARG A 137 7.45 8.11 -10.41
N HIS A 138 8.33 7.14 -10.52
CA HIS A 138 8.38 6.00 -9.63
C HIS A 138 9.80 5.78 -9.10
N ILE A 139 9.89 5.40 -7.84
CA ILE A 139 11.13 4.93 -7.21
C ILE A 139 10.90 3.53 -6.66
N LYS A 140 11.78 2.58 -7.01
CA LYS A 140 11.70 1.19 -6.52
C LYS A 140 12.75 0.93 -5.45
N PHE A 141 12.33 0.46 -4.29
CA PHE A 141 13.21 0.01 -3.21
C PHE A 141 13.58 -1.47 -3.37
N ALA A 142 14.81 -1.81 -2.96
CA ALA A 142 15.30 -3.18 -2.97
C ALA A 142 14.77 -3.97 -1.77
N HIS A 143 14.63 -5.28 -1.98
CA HIS A 143 14.21 -6.25 -0.97
C HIS A 143 15.27 -6.42 0.12
N THR A 144 15.10 -5.68 1.23
CA THR A 144 16.13 -5.56 2.28
C THR A 144 15.50 -5.77 3.66
N PRO A 145 15.39 -7.02 4.16
CA PRO A 145 14.91 -7.26 5.52
C PRO A 145 16.01 -6.87 6.51
N ALA A 146 15.64 -6.29 7.65
CA ALA A 146 16.61 -5.81 8.64
C ALA A 146 16.21 -6.18 10.08
N ALA A 147 17.21 -6.48 10.91
CA ALA A 147 17.02 -6.79 12.32
C ALA A 147 16.50 -5.57 13.10
N GLU A 148 17.03 -4.40 12.79
CA GLU A 148 16.74 -3.14 13.45
C GLU A 148 16.30 -2.10 12.43
N PRO A 149 15.57 -1.05 12.85
CA PRO A 149 15.21 0.06 11.97
C PRO A 149 16.44 0.66 11.26
N GLN A 150 16.39 0.66 9.93
CA GLN A 150 17.43 1.23 9.08
C GLN A 150 17.12 2.70 8.81
N ASN A 151 18.17 3.48 8.59
CA ASN A 151 18.07 4.89 8.23
C ASN A 151 18.19 5.12 6.70
N ASP A 152 18.62 4.08 5.98
CA ASP A 152 18.85 4.10 4.53
C ASP A 152 18.30 2.80 3.95
N ALA A 153 17.95 2.83 2.67
CA ALA A 153 17.47 1.67 1.94
C ALA A 153 17.89 1.75 0.45
N PRO A 154 18.53 0.70 -0.08
CA PRO A 154 18.93 0.67 -1.48
C PRO A 154 17.71 0.80 -2.40
N ASN A 155 17.85 1.62 -3.44
CA ASN A 155 16.79 1.90 -4.40
C ASN A 155 17.35 2.20 -5.81
N GLY A 156 16.46 2.23 -6.80
CA GLY A 156 16.80 2.51 -8.20
C GLY A 156 16.82 3.99 -8.60
N GLY A 157 16.65 4.92 -7.65
CA GLY A 157 16.39 6.33 -7.92
C GLY A 157 15.00 6.60 -8.49
N TRP A 158 14.64 7.87 -8.59
CA TRP A 158 13.39 8.30 -9.22
C TRP A 158 13.51 8.26 -10.74
N GLN A 159 12.53 7.62 -11.38
CA GLN A 159 12.45 7.47 -12.83
C GLN A 159 11.19 8.15 -13.35
N GLU A 160 11.34 9.00 -14.37
CA GLU A 160 10.22 9.52 -15.14
C GLU A 160 9.53 8.39 -15.90
N THR A 161 8.21 8.48 -16.10
CA THR A 161 7.47 7.50 -16.87
C THR A 161 7.69 7.73 -18.37
N THR A 162 8.43 6.81 -18.99
CA THR A 162 8.63 6.71 -20.44
C THR A 162 8.37 5.27 -20.90
N PRO A 163 8.27 4.99 -22.21
CA PRO A 163 8.17 3.62 -22.70
C PRO A 163 9.34 2.72 -22.26
N GLU A 164 10.51 3.29 -21.98
CA GLU A 164 11.69 2.56 -21.53
C GLU A 164 11.66 2.20 -20.04
N THR A 165 11.06 3.03 -19.18
CA THR A 165 11.08 2.86 -17.71
C THR A 165 9.82 2.21 -17.17
N VAL A 166 8.65 2.56 -17.70
CA VAL A 166 7.35 2.06 -17.23
C VAL A 166 7.23 0.54 -17.16
N PRO A 167 7.88 -0.29 -18.03
CA PRO A 167 7.76 -1.75 -17.95
C PRO A 167 8.13 -2.32 -16.57
N GLY A 168 9.02 -1.65 -15.83
CA GLY A 168 9.51 -2.07 -14.52
C GLY A 168 8.73 -1.53 -13.31
N PHE A 169 7.76 -0.65 -13.51
CA PHE A 169 7.01 -0.03 -12.41
C PHE A 169 5.97 -0.98 -11.84
N THR A 170 5.58 -0.80 -10.57
CA THR A 170 4.36 -1.45 -10.04
C THR A 170 3.17 -1.09 -10.93
N ALA A 171 2.50 -2.10 -11.50
CA ALA A 171 1.38 -1.89 -12.39
C ALA A 171 0.21 -1.23 -11.67
N VAL A 172 -0.15 -1.74 -10.48
CA VAL A 172 -1.27 -1.19 -9.70
C VAL A 172 -1.01 0.26 -9.32
N GLY A 173 0.19 0.56 -8.81
CA GLY A 173 0.58 1.94 -8.48
C GLY A 173 0.60 2.84 -9.72
N TYR A 174 1.13 2.35 -10.85
CA TYR A 174 1.17 3.11 -12.10
C TYR A 174 -0.22 3.44 -12.64
N TYR A 175 -1.12 2.46 -12.78
CA TYR A 175 -2.47 2.73 -13.29
C TYR A 175 -3.28 3.62 -12.33
N PHE A 176 -3.08 3.47 -11.02
CA PHE A 176 -3.62 4.40 -10.03
C PHE A 176 -3.10 5.83 -10.26
N GLY A 177 -1.79 5.99 -10.36
CA GLY A 177 -1.14 7.29 -10.56
C GLY A 177 -1.52 7.93 -11.89
N ARG A 178 -1.60 7.16 -12.97
CA ARG A 178 -2.05 7.64 -14.29
C ARG A 178 -3.47 8.19 -14.21
N LYS A 179 -4.38 7.45 -13.57
CA LYS A 179 -5.77 7.92 -13.40
C LYS A 179 -5.86 9.19 -12.57
N LEU A 180 -5.08 9.30 -11.49
CA LEU A 180 -5.02 10.56 -10.71
C LEU A 180 -4.44 11.71 -11.52
N HIS A 181 -3.37 11.49 -12.28
CA HIS A 181 -2.75 12.52 -13.11
C HIS A 181 -3.74 13.06 -14.16
N GLU A 182 -4.47 12.17 -14.84
CA GLU A 182 -5.49 12.53 -15.83
C GLU A 182 -6.63 13.39 -15.25
N GLU A 183 -7.02 13.13 -14.01
CA GLU A 183 -8.18 13.77 -13.36
C GLU A 183 -7.81 15.04 -12.59
N LEU A 184 -6.60 15.11 -12.04
CA LEU A 184 -6.16 16.21 -11.19
C LEU A 184 -5.21 17.19 -11.89
N ASP A 185 -4.61 16.79 -13.01
CA ASP A 185 -3.58 17.56 -13.74
C ASP A 185 -2.41 18.01 -12.85
N VAL A 186 -1.90 17.08 -12.03
CA VAL A 186 -0.75 17.32 -11.14
C VAL A 186 0.31 16.21 -11.22
N PRO A 187 1.59 16.49 -10.92
CA PRO A 187 2.61 15.46 -10.81
C PRO A 187 2.27 14.36 -9.82
N ILE A 188 2.70 13.13 -10.10
CA ILE A 188 2.47 11.96 -9.25
C ILE A 188 3.80 11.27 -8.93
N GLY A 189 4.07 11.04 -7.66
CA GLY A 189 5.17 10.22 -7.15
C GLY A 189 4.67 8.89 -6.61
N LEU A 190 5.27 7.79 -7.07
CA LEU A 190 4.94 6.43 -6.64
C LEU A 190 6.16 5.80 -5.96
N ILE A 191 6.03 5.49 -4.67
CA ILE A 191 7.09 4.84 -3.90
C ILE A 191 6.82 3.34 -3.86
N GLY A 192 7.57 2.56 -4.63
CA GLY A 192 7.47 1.09 -4.65
C GLY A 192 8.26 0.45 -3.52
N SER A 193 7.57 0.00 -2.47
CA SER A 193 8.12 -0.81 -1.38
C SER A 193 7.24 -2.04 -1.15
N ASN A 194 7.49 -3.08 -1.94
CA ASN A 194 6.67 -4.29 -2.04
C ASN A 194 7.58 -5.52 -2.21
N TRP A 195 7.11 -6.70 -1.81
CA TRP A 195 7.88 -7.94 -1.96
C TRP A 195 6.96 -9.17 -1.98
N GLY A 196 6.98 -9.91 -3.10
CA GLY A 196 6.30 -11.18 -3.30
C GLY A 196 6.37 -12.20 -2.17
N GLY A 197 5.21 -12.79 -1.85
CA GLY A 197 5.07 -13.89 -0.90
C GLY A 197 5.12 -13.47 0.58
N THR A 198 5.24 -12.19 0.88
CA THR A 198 5.30 -11.69 2.27
C THR A 198 3.93 -11.69 2.93
N ARG A 199 3.94 -12.01 4.22
CA ARG A 199 2.79 -11.79 5.11
C ARG A 199 2.69 -10.32 5.53
N ILE A 200 1.65 -9.92 6.26
CA ILE A 200 1.43 -8.54 6.73
C ILE A 200 2.30 -8.15 7.94
N GLU A 201 2.63 -9.11 8.80
CA GLU A 201 3.36 -8.90 10.05
C GLU A 201 4.75 -8.26 9.86
N PRO A 202 5.57 -8.64 8.86
CA PRO A 202 6.87 -8.03 8.61
C PRO A 202 6.81 -6.53 8.31
N TRP A 203 5.71 -6.03 7.74
CA TRP A 203 5.53 -4.63 7.33
C TRP A 203 4.98 -3.75 8.45
N THR A 204 4.54 -4.36 9.55
CA THR A 204 3.85 -3.68 10.64
C THR A 204 4.87 -3.16 11.66
N PRO A 205 4.85 -1.87 12.03
CA PRO A 205 5.74 -1.33 13.04
C PRO A 205 5.37 -1.83 14.45
N PRO A 206 6.30 -1.75 15.43
CA PRO A 206 6.04 -2.15 16.81
C PRO A 206 4.78 -1.51 17.39
N VAL A 207 4.61 -0.20 17.15
CA VAL A 207 3.48 0.59 17.65
C VAL A 207 2.13 0.18 17.04
N GLY A 208 2.14 -0.51 15.89
CA GLY A 208 0.94 -1.06 15.28
C GLY A 208 0.41 -2.25 16.07
N PHE A 209 1.27 -3.22 16.39
CA PHE A 209 0.89 -4.39 17.20
C PHE A 209 0.41 -3.99 18.59
N GLN A 210 1.07 -3.00 19.21
CA GLN A 210 0.72 -2.50 20.55
C GLN A 210 -0.67 -1.83 20.63
N GLN A 211 -1.25 -1.41 19.50
CA GLN A 211 -2.56 -0.76 19.46
C GLN A 211 -3.73 -1.75 19.33
N VAL A 212 -3.45 -3.03 19.10
CA VAL A 212 -4.48 -4.03 18.79
C VAL A 212 -4.40 -5.17 19.79
N GLU A 213 -5.38 -5.22 20.71
CA GLU A 213 -5.44 -6.22 21.79
C GLU A 213 -5.37 -7.66 21.28
N ALA A 214 -6.02 -7.97 20.16
CA ALA A 214 -6.00 -9.30 19.55
C ALA A 214 -4.61 -9.77 19.07
N LEU A 215 -3.61 -8.88 19.08
CA LEU A 215 -2.23 -9.15 18.69
C LEU A 215 -1.25 -9.04 19.87
N SER A 216 -1.73 -9.09 21.12
CA SER A 216 -0.90 -9.02 22.33
C SER A 216 0.23 -10.04 22.33
N ASP A 217 0.00 -11.26 21.82
CA ASP A 217 1.03 -12.30 21.71
C ASP A 217 2.27 -11.84 20.92
N ILE A 218 2.06 -11.02 19.88
CA ILE A 218 3.17 -10.41 19.13
C ILE A 218 3.72 -9.20 19.88
N ALA A 219 2.83 -8.32 20.37
CA ALA A 219 3.19 -7.07 21.05
C ALA A 219 4.05 -7.28 22.31
N ASP A 220 3.74 -8.31 23.11
CA ASP A 220 4.46 -8.66 24.34
C ASP A 220 5.81 -9.35 24.07
N ASN A 221 6.05 -9.76 22.82
CA ASN A 221 7.22 -10.51 22.40
C ASN A 221 8.04 -9.79 21.30
N LEU A 222 7.85 -8.48 21.11
CA LEU A 222 8.52 -7.70 20.07
C LEU A 222 10.05 -7.82 20.08
N GLN A 223 10.66 -7.97 21.26
CA GLN A 223 12.10 -8.20 21.45
C GLN A 223 12.64 -9.48 20.81
N ASN A 224 11.75 -10.43 20.49
CA ASN A 224 12.11 -11.70 19.83
C ASN A 224 12.02 -11.60 18.30
N PHE A 225 11.66 -10.43 17.76
CA PHE A 225 11.48 -10.18 16.34
C PHE A 225 12.46 -9.10 15.83
N PRO A 226 12.89 -9.20 14.55
CA PRO A 226 12.62 -10.29 13.62
C PRO A 226 13.49 -11.52 13.90
N GLN A 227 12.94 -12.69 13.60
CA GLN A 227 13.62 -13.97 13.70
C GLN A 227 14.54 -14.20 12.50
N LYS A 228 15.55 -15.07 12.69
CA LYS A 228 16.43 -15.55 11.62
C LYS A 228 15.87 -16.84 11.00
N ASN A 229 16.15 -17.05 9.73
CA ASN A 229 15.86 -18.29 9.02
C ASN A 229 16.94 -19.37 9.28
N ALA A 230 16.81 -20.54 8.65
CA ALA A 230 17.74 -21.66 8.83
C ALA A 230 19.19 -21.32 8.43
N GLU A 231 19.39 -20.37 7.52
CA GLU A 231 20.70 -19.89 7.09
C GLU A 231 21.26 -18.75 7.97
N GLY A 232 20.58 -18.41 9.07
CA GLY A 232 21.00 -17.35 9.99
C GLY A 232 20.78 -15.92 9.47
N LYS A 233 20.07 -15.76 8.35
CA LYS A 233 19.69 -14.45 7.78
C LYS A 233 18.36 -13.99 8.37
N ILE A 234 18.10 -12.68 8.39
CA ILE A 234 16.81 -12.15 8.83
C ILE A 234 15.71 -12.72 7.93
N ASN A 235 14.73 -13.36 8.56
CA ASN A 235 13.59 -13.91 7.86
C ASN A 235 12.64 -12.77 7.48
N HIS A 236 12.51 -12.52 6.17
CA HIS A 236 11.59 -11.51 5.63
C HIS A 236 10.10 -11.78 5.95
N GLN A 237 9.76 -12.98 6.42
CA GLN A 237 8.42 -13.34 6.90
C GLN A 237 8.21 -13.06 8.40
N SER A 238 9.27 -12.68 9.12
CA SER A 238 9.18 -12.39 10.55
C SER A 238 8.66 -10.96 10.78
N ALA A 239 7.89 -10.77 11.85
CA ALA A 239 7.40 -9.45 12.23
C ALA A 239 8.54 -8.43 12.30
N LEU A 240 8.24 -7.16 11.99
CA LEU A 240 9.19 -6.04 11.94
C LEU A 240 10.24 -6.08 10.82
N ALA A 241 10.55 -7.23 10.23
CA ALA A 241 11.71 -7.39 9.33
C ALA A 241 11.70 -6.41 8.14
N LEU A 242 10.54 -6.20 7.53
CA LEU A 242 10.38 -5.35 6.35
C LEU A 242 10.01 -3.92 6.73
N TYR A 243 9.32 -3.70 7.85
CA TYR A 243 9.18 -2.37 8.42
C TYR A 243 10.57 -1.76 8.66
N ASN A 244 11.43 -2.50 9.35
CA ASN A 244 12.76 -2.06 9.73
C ASN A 244 13.63 -1.67 8.51
N GLY A 245 13.62 -2.50 7.47
CA GLY A 245 14.53 -2.32 6.33
C GLY A 245 13.94 -1.61 5.11
N MET A 246 12.62 -1.55 4.97
CA MET A 246 11.96 -1.07 3.74
C MET A 246 10.88 0.01 3.96
N ILE A 247 10.43 0.25 5.19
CA ILE A 247 9.41 1.28 5.51
C ILE A 247 9.98 2.37 6.41
N HIS A 248 10.65 2.01 7.50
CA HIS A 248 11.26 2.95 8.43
C HIS A 248 12.23 3.95 7.75
N PRO A 249 13.07 3.54 6.78
CA PRO A 249 13.93 4.49 6.04
C PRO A 249 13.17 5.56 5.24
N LEU A 250 11.87 5.33 4.96
CA LEU A 250 11.02 6.24 4.22
C LEU A 250 10.37 7.29 5.13
N VAL A 251 10.34 7.06 6.43
CA VAL A 251 9.80 8.00 7.43
C VAL A 251 10.88 9.05 7.72
N PRO A 252 10.56 10.36 7.73
CA PRO A 252 9.22 10.98 7.68
C PRO A 252 8.87 11.63 6.32
N TYR A 253 9.19 11.01 5.17
CA TYR A 253 8.80 11.58 3.87
C TYR A 253 7.31 11.84 3.81
N SER A 254 6.93 13.05 3.45
CA SER A 254 5.52 13.43 3.34
C SER A 254 4.89 12.69 2.17
N ILE A 255 3.81 11.98 2.46
CA ILE A 255 2.99 11.25 1.48
C ILE A 255 1.53 11.62 1.64
N ARG A 256 0.73 11.51 0.58
CA ARG A 256 -0.72 11.63 0.66
C ARG A 256 -1.29 10.43 1.40
N GLY A 257 -0.97 9.22 0.94
CA GLY A 257 -1.49 7.97 1.50
C GLY A 257 -0.77 6.72 0.99
N ALA A 258 -1.35 5.56 1.29
CA ALA A 258 -0.78 4.26 0.94
C ALA A 258 -1.75 3.38 0.15
N LEU A 259 -1.20 2.59 -0.76
CA LEU A 259 -1.85 1.50 -1.48
C LEU A 259 -1.31 0.16 -0.97
N TRP A 260 -2.22 -0.77 -0.69
CA TRP A 260 -1.88 -2.07 -0.10
C TRP A 260 -2.52 -3.23 -0.88
N TYR A 261 -1.70 -4.09 -1.47
CA TYR A 261 -2.18 -5.31 -2.12
C TYR A 261 -1.46 -6.53 -1.55
N GLN A 262 -2.10 -7.13 -0.56
CA GLN A 262 -1.62 -8.29 0.17
C GLN A 262 -2.79 -9.04 0.81
N GLY A 263 -2.55 -10.31 1.10
CA GLY A 263 -3.43 -11.15 1.92
C GLY A 263 -3.26 -12.62 1.59
N GLU A 264 -2.75 -12.95 0.40
CA GLU A 264 -2.63 -14.33 -0.08
C GLU A 264 -1.73 -15.17 0.83
N SER A 265 -0.64 -14.60 1.36
CA SER A 265 0.24 -15.28 2.32
C SER A 265 -0.32 -15.36 3.75
N ASN A 266 -1.39 -14.60 4.03
CA ASN A 266 -2.17 -14.68 5.27
C ASN A 266 -3.49 -15.45 5.06
N ASN A 267 -3.69 -16.09 3.92
CA ASN A 267 -4.91 -16.85 3.69
C ASN A 267 -5.06 -17.99 4.70
N GLY A 268 -6.26 -18.15 5.24
CA GLY A 268 -6.57 -19.08 6.35
C GLY A 268 -6.62 -18.42 7.74
N GLU A 269 -6.32 -17.13 7.87
CA GLU A 269 -6.40 -16.42 9.15
C GLU A 269 -7.77 -15.84 9.48
N GLY A 270 -8.66 -15.73 8.50
CA GLY A 270 -9.98 -15.11 8.65
C GLY A 270 -9.90 -13.75 9.33
N MET A 271 -10.76 -13.51 10.33
CA MET A 271 -10.85 -12.21 11.03
C MET A 271 -9.59 -11.78 11.78
N LEU A 272 -8.63 -12.68 12.06
CA LEU A 272 -7.33 -12.26 12.58
C LEU A 272 -6.60 -11.35 11.57
N TYR A 273 -6.85 -11.51 10.28
CA TYR A 273 -6.30 -10.62 9.26
C TYR A 273 -6.84 -9.18 9.39
N HIS A 274 -8.11 -8.99 9.77
CA HIS A 274 -8.67 -7.67 10.06
C HIS A 274 -7.94 -6.99 11.22
N GLU A 275 -7.65 -7.73 12.29
CA GLU A 275 -6.87 -7.23 13.42
C GLU A 275 -5.46 -6.79 12.99
N LYS A 276 -4.81 -7.56 12.10
CA LYS A 276 -3.51 -7.20 11.52
C LYS A 276 -3.57 -5.99 10.60
N MET A 277 -4.65 -5.83 9.82
CA MET A 277 -4.88 -4.64 9.02
C MET A 277 -5.01 -3.39 9.91
N LYS A 278 -5.74 -3.47 11.04
CA LYS A 278 -5.79 -2.37 12.02
C LYS A 278 -4.40 -2.01 12.55
N ALA A 279 -3.59 -3.00 12.88
CA ALA A 279 -2.22 -2.79 13.35
C ALA A 279 -1.32 -2.15 12.28
N LEU A 280 -1.40 -2.60 11.02
CA LEU A 280 -0.64 -2.01 9.91
C LEU A 280 -1.04 -0.55 9.69
N ILE A 281 -2.35 -0.28 9.54
CA ILE A 281 -2.89 1.05 9.24
C ILE A 281 -2.58 2.02 10.39
N GLY A 282 -2.96 1.66 11.63
CA GLY A 282 -2.72 2.48 12.81
C GLY A 282 -1.24 2.68 13.09
N GLY A 283 -0.43 1.65 12.85
CA GLY A 283 1.02 1.70 12.96
C GLY A 283 1.64 2.68 11.97
N TRP A 284 1.29 2.61 10.69
CA TRP A 284 1.81 3.50 9.66
C TRP A 284 1.38 4.95 9.88
N ARG A 285 0.09 5.18 10.17
CA ARG A 285 -0.43 6.50 10.57
C ARG A 285 0.35 7.10 11.73
N LYS A 286 0.68 6.28 12.73
CA LYS A 286 1.43 6.71 13.91
C LYS A 286 2.88 7.10 13.59
N VAL A 287 3.60 6.31 12.79
CA VAL A 287 5.02 6.61 12.47
C VAL A 287 5.15 7.77 11.48
N TRP A 288 4.17 7.97 10.59
CA TRP A 288 4.09 9.16 9.73
C TRP A 288 3.54 10.41 10.45
N GLY A 289 2.92 10.24 11.61
CA GLY A 289 2.31 11.37 12.35
C GLY A 289 1.04 11.91 11.70
N ASP A 290 0.34 11.08 10.94
CA ASP A 290 -0.88 11.45 10.19
C ASP A 290 -1.99 10.43 10.51
N SER A 291 -2.90 10.80 11.41
CA SER A 291 -4.00 9.91 11.86
C SER A 291 -5.05 9.64 10.79
N ASP A 292 -5.11 10.51 9.78
CA ASP A 292 -6.15 10.51 8.77
C ASP A 292 -5.59 10.08 7.40
N MET A 293 -4.32 9.67 7.36
CA MET A 293 -3.64 9.20 6.16
C MET A 293 -4.51 8.15 5.42
N PRO A 294 -4.94 8.45 4.18
CA PRO A 294 -5.68 7.52 3.34
C PRO A 294 -4.94 6.19 3.16
N PHE A 295 -5.69 5.10 3.27
CA PHE A 295 -5.16 3.75 3.12
C PHE A 295 -6.10 2.91 2.27
N TYR A 296 -5.72 2.68 1.02
CA TYR A 296 -6.54 1.95 0.05
C TYR A 296 -5.97 0.57 -0.22
N PHE A 297 -6.81 -0.46 -0.12
CA PHE A 297 -6.38 -1.84 -0.23
C PHE A 297 -7.19 -2.63 -1.25
N VAL A 298 -6.69 -3.81 -1.62
CA VAL A 298 -7.30 -4.64 -2.66
C VAL A 298 -7.84 -5.91 -2.03
N GLN A 299 -9.13 -6.18 -2.22
CA GLN A 299 -9.73 -7.46 -1.87
C GLN A 299 -9.14 -8.54 -2.78
N LEU A 300 -8.80 -9.72 -2.24
CA LEU A 300 -8.15 -10.77 -3.02
C LEU A 300 -9.01 -11.24 -4.19
N ALA A 301 -8.38 -11.63 -5.30
CA ALA A 301 -9.09 -12.24 -6.40
C ALA A 301 -9.36 -13.73 -6.11
N PRO A 302 -10.45 -14.30 -6.64
CA PRO A 302 -10.71 -15.74 -6.68
C PRO A 302 -9.51 -16.54 -7.21
N TYR A 303 -9.13 -17.58 -6.47
CA TYR A 303 -8.04 -18.49 -6.79
C TYR A 303 -8.21 -19.80 -6.03
N ARG A 304 -7.80 -20.92 -6.64
CA ARG A 304 -7.86 -22.25 -6.01
C ARG A 304 -6.71 -22.45 -5.02
N TYR A 305 -6.96 -22.07 -3.78
CA TYR A 305 -6.09 -22.37 -2.65
C TYR A 305 -6.21 -23.84 -2.21
N ARG A 306 -5.25 -24.27 -1.38
CA ARG A 306 -5.24 -25.62 -0.81
C ARG A 306 -6.46 -25.87 0.09
N ASP A 307 -6.88 -24.86 0.85
CA ASP A 307 -8.10 -24.87 1.65
C ASP A 307 -9.18 -24.04 0.93
N PRO A 308 -10.21 -24.69 0.35
CA PRO A 308 -11.28 -23.99 -0.35
C PRO A 308 -12.13 -23.06 0.50
N ALA A 309 -12.15 -23.26 1.83
CA ALA A 309 -12.94 -22.45 2.74
C ALA A 309 -12.21 -21.17 3.21
N ALA A 310 -10.90 -21.08 2.99
CA ALA A 310 -10.08 -20.02 3.57
C ALA A 310 -10.33 -18.63 2.95
N LEU A 311 -10.47 -18.56 1.62
CA LEU A 311 -10.55 -17.30 0.89
C LEU A 311 -11.78 -16.45 1.27
N PRO A 312 -13.00 -17.01 1.40
CA PRO A 312 -14.16 -16.23 1.85
C PRO A 312 -13.99 -15.56 3.21
N HIS A 313 -13.29 -16.20 4.15
CA HIS A 313 -13.01 -15.60 5.45
C HIS A 313 -11.98 -14.46 5.38
N ILE A 314 -11.06 -14.50 4.41
CA ILE A 314 -10.18 -13.34 4.13
C ILE A 314 -10.97 -12.20 3.48
N TRP A 315 -11.88 -12.50 2.55
CA TRP A 315 -12.75 -11.47 1.98
C TRP A 315 -13.59 -10.75 3.02
N GLU A 316 -14.13 -11.49 3.98
CA GLU A 316 -14.84 -10.94 5.14
C GLU A 316 -13.94 -10.04 5.98
N ALA A 317 -12.71 -10.48 6.29
CA ALA A 317 -11.75 -9.67 7.04
C ALA A 317 -11.33 -8.38 6.30
N GLN A 318 -11.14 -8.46 4.98
CA GLN A 318 -10.86 -7.31 4.12
C GLN A 318 -12.05 -6.35 4.09
N ALA A 319 -13.27 -6.85 3.91
CA ALA A 319 -14.48 -6.03 3.94
C ALA A 319 -14.69 -5.36 5.31
N ALA A 320 -14.48 -6.08 6.41
CA ALA A 320 -14.57 -5.54 7.77
C ALA A 320 -13.57 -4.40 8.03
N THR A 321 -12.44 -4.39 7.31
CA THR A 321 -11.42 -3.34 7.42
C THR A 321 -11.91 -1.97 6.95
N LEU A 322 -12.96 -1.91 6.11
CA LEU A 322 -13.60 -0.65 5.72
C LEU A 322 -14.20 0.14 6.90
N ALA A 323 -14.40 -0.50 8.06
CA ALA A 323 -14.80 0.20 9.28
C ALA A 323 -13.70 1.11 9.85
N VAL A 324 -12.44 0.93 9.43
CA VAL A 324 -11.35 1.84 9.80
C VAL A 324 -11.50 3.14 8.99
N PRO A 325 -11.55 4.33 9.63
CA PRO A 325 -11.70 5.59 8.91
C PRO A 325 -10.61 5.84 7.87
N HIS A 326 -10.95 6.59 6.81
CA HIS A 326 -10.05 6.91 5.69
C HIS A 326 -9.47 5.67 5.00
N THR A 327 -10.29 4.64 4.82
CA THR A 327 -9.95 3.45 4.06
C THR A 327 -10.91 3.23 2.90
N GLY A 328 -10.49 2.39 1.96
CA GLY A 328 -11.23 2.05 0.75
C GLY A 328 -10.71 0.74 0.18
N MET A 329 -11.58 0.02 -0.51
CA MET A 329 -11.30 -1.35 -0.97
C MET A 329 -11.63 -1.49 -2.45
N ALA A 330 -10.65 -1.90 -3.25
CA ALA A 330 -10.89 -2.36 -4.62
C ALA A 330 -11.30 -3.84 -4.58
N VAL A 331 -12.56 -4.12 -4.93
CA VAL A 331 -13.06 -5.48 -5.16
C VAL A 331 -12.48 -6.02 -6.47
N THR A 332 -12.11 -7.30 -6.53
CA THR A 332 -11.44 -7.91 -7.71
C THR A 332 -11.99 -9.28 -8.11
N THR A 333 -13.21 -9.61 -7.67
CA THR A 333 -13.84 -10.91 -7.93
C THR A 333 -14.16 -11.19 -9.40
N ASP A 334 -14.15 -10.16 -10.24
CA ASP A 334 -14.44 -10.18 -11.67
C ASP A 334 -13.19 -10.17 -12.57
N ILE A 335 -12.00 -10.02 -11.99
CA ILE A 335 -10.73 -9.95 -12.75
C ILE A 335 -9.83 -11.17 -12.50
N SER A 336 -10.41 -12.27 -12.00
CA SER A 336 -9.73 -13.48 -11.57
C SER A 336 -9.17 -14.35 -12.69
N ASN A 337 -8.32 -15.28 -12.27
CA ASN A 337 -7.99 -16.49 -13.02
C ASN A 337 -7.81 -17.60 -11.99
N LEU A 338 -8.74 -18.57 -11.95
CA LEU A 338 -8.73 -19.63 -10.95
C LEU A 338 -7.45 -20.50 -10.96
N ALA A 339 -6.68 -20.48 -12.05
CA ALA A 339 -5.41 -21.18 -12.20
C ALA A 339 -4.17 -20.29 -12.00
N ASN A 340 -4.35 -18.97 -11.82
CA ASN A 340 -3.25 -18.03 -11.63
C ASN A 340 -3.58 -17.01 -10.55
N ILE A 341 -2.89 -17.12 -9.42
CA ILE A 341 -3.01 -16.23 -8.25
C ILE A 341 -2.67 -14.75 -8.56
N HIS A 342 -2.05 -14.49 -9.71
CA HIS A 342 -1.70 -13.15 -10.17
C HIS A 342 -2.58 -12.71 -11.34
N PRO A 343 -3.76 -12.09 -11.08
CA PRO A 343 -4.61 -11.57 -12.15
C PRO A 343 -3.87 -10.48 -12.93
N THR A 344 -3.90 -10.57 -14.26
CA THR A 344 -3.09 -9.71 -15.16
C THR A 344 -3.74 -8.36 -15.46
N ASN A 345 -5.05 -8.22 -15.25
CA ASN A 345 -5.75 -6.94 -15.38
C ASN A 345 -5.47 -6.04 -14.16
N LYS A 346 -4.27 -5.43 -14.12
CA LYS A 346 -3.88 -4.47 -13.08
C LYS A 346 -4.44 -3.07 -13.32
N GLN A 347 -4.89 -2.79 -14.53
CA GLN A 347 -5.48 -1.51 -14.90
C GLN A 347 -6.75 -1.24 -14.10
N ASP A 348 -7.67 -2.20 -14.05
CA ASP A 348 -8.90 -2.03 -13.28
C ASP A 348 -8.64 -1.98 -11.77
N VAL A 349 -7.65 -2.70 -11.26
CA VAL A 349 -7.24 -2.62 -9.85
C VAL A 349 -6.79 -1.20 -9.50
N GLY A 350 -5.83 -0.65 -10.26
CA GLY A 350 -5.33 0.71 -10.04
C GLY A 350 -6.42 1.76 -10.22
N GLY A 351 -7.25 1.62 -11.26
CA GLY A 351 -8.39 2.51 -11.52
C GLY A 351 -9.44 2.52 -10.41
N ARG A 352 -9.76 1.35 -9.83
CA ARG A 352 -10.70 1.24 -8.69
C ARG A 352 -10.15 1.91 -7.43
N LEU A 353 -8.86 1.73 -7.13
CA LEU A 353 -8.20 2.45 -6.04
C LEU A 353 -8.20 3.97 -6.29
N ALA A 354 -7.97 4.40 -7.53
CA ALA A 354 -7.96 5.83 -7.87
C ALA A 354 -9.34 6.46 -7.68
N ARG A 355 -10.43 5.74 -7.99
CA ARG A 355 -11.79 6.24 -7.73
C ARG A 355 -12.03 6.50 -6.24
N TRP A 356 -11.54 5.64 -5.35
CA TRP A 356 -11.61 5.88 -3.91
C TRP A 356 -10.90 7.18 -3.53
N ALA A 357 -9.66 7.36 -4.00
CA ALA A 357 -8.90 8.58 -3.73
C ALA A 357 -9.60 9.84 -4.28
N LEU A 358 -10.06 9.82 -5.52
CA LEU A 358 -10.77 10.94 -6.16
C LEU A 358 -12.02 11.35 -5.38
N ALA A 359 -12.83 10.38 -4.97
CA ALA A 359 -14.06 10.65 -4.26
C ALA A 359 -13.86 11.04 -2.78
N LYS A 360 -12.81 10.54 -2.12
CA LYS A 360 -12.61 10.74 -0.67
C LYS A 360 -11.59 11.81 -0.30
N ASP A 361 -10.61 12.04 -1.16
CA ASP A 361 -9.49 12.94 -0.86
C ASP A 361 -9.47 14.17 -1.77
N TYR A 362 -10.17 14.13 -2.91
CA TYR A 362 -10.10 15.18 -3.94
C TYR A 362 -11.45 15.79 -4.34
N GLY A 363 -12.48 15.61 -3.50
CA GLY A 363 -13.75 16.32 -3.63
C GLY A 363 -14.59 15.95 -4.86
N GLN A 364 -14.36 14.79 -5.47
CA GLN A 364 -15.23 14.27 -6.53
C GLN A 364 -16.43 13.51 -5.92
N ASP A 365 -17.29 14.24 -5.21
CA ASP A 365 -18.37 13.66 -4.38
C ASP A 365 -19.41 12.83 -5.17
N ASP A 366 -19.62 13.16 -6.45
CA ASP A 366 -20.56 12.46 -7.34
C ASP A 366 -19.95 11.21 -8.01
N LEU A 367 -18.65 10.95 -7.83
CA LEU A 367 -17.98 9.81 -8.45
C LEU A 367 -18.41 8.50 -7.78
N VAL A 368 -18.95 7.56 -8.55
CA VAL A 368 -19.17 6.19 -8.06
C VAL A 368 -17.82 5.49 -7.91
N TYR A 369 -17.42 5.22 -6.66
CA TYR A 369 -16.09 4.72 -6.32
C TYR A 369 -16.02 3.28 -5.79
N SER A 370 -17.16 2.66 -5.49
CA SER A 370 -17.25 1.25 -5.07
C SER A 370 -18.43 0.55 -5.73
N GLY A 371 -18.33 -0.76 -5.84
CA GLY A 371 -19.47 -1.64 -6.12
C GLY A 371 -20.30 -1.92 -4.86
N PRO A 372 -21.38 -2.70 -4.98
CA PRO A 372 -22.27 -3.00 -3.86
C PRO A 372 -21.55 -3.60 -2.66
N LEU A 373 -21.76 -3.03 -1.48
CA LEU A 373 -21.29 -3.55 -0.20
C LEU A 373 -22.50 -3.92 0.65
N TYR A 374 -22.54 -5.17 1.14
CA TYR A 374 -23.67 -5.64 1.94
C TYR A 374 -23.87 -4.76 3.18
N LYS A 375 -25.13 -4.33 3.39
CA LYS A 375 -25.51 -3.46 4.50
C LYS A 375 -26.44 -4.15 5.50
N SER A 376 -27.52 -4.76 5.00
CA SER A 376 -28.53 -5.39 5.85
C SER A 376 -29.40 -6.36 5.07
N MET A 377 -30.16 -7.17 5.81
CA MET A 377 -31.17 -8.06 5.25
C MET A 377 -32.49 -7.98 6.02
N GLU A 378 -33.58 -8.26 5.32
CA GLU A 378 -34.94 -8.39 5.87
C GLU A 378 -35.57 -9.70 5.36
N ILE A 379 -36.24 -10.44 6.25
CA ILE A 379 -36.93 -11.69 5.89
C ILE A 379 -38.36 -11.37 5.48
N GLU A 380 -38.71 -11.69 4.23
CA GLU A 380 -40.03 -11.45 3.63
C GLU A 380 -40.71 -12.78 3.32
N GLY A 381 -41.27 -13.41 4.35
CA GLY A 381 -41.88 -14.74 4.24
C GLY A 381 -40.86 -15.81 3.83
N GLY A 382 -40.96 -16.31 2.60
CA GLY A 382 -40.06 -17.32 2.03
C GLY A 382 -38.83 -16.75 1.30
N LYS A 383 -38.57 -15.45 1.44
CA LYS A 383 -37.48 -14.73 0.74
C LYS A 383 -36.68 -13.87 1.69
N ILE A 384 -35.49 -13.47 1.27
CA ILE A 384 -34.67 -12.48 1.98
C ILE A 384 -34.40 -11.30 1.05
N ARG A 385 -34.76 -10.10 1.48
CA ARG A 385 -34.37 -8.85 0.82
C ARG A 385 -33.03 -8.38 1.36
N LEU A 386 -32.12 -7.99 0.49
CA LEU A 386 -30.80 -7.47 0.80
C LEU A 386 -30.69 -6.02 0.37
N THR A 387 -30.10 -5.20 1.24
CA THR A 387 -29.73 -3.80 0.95
C THR A 387 -28.22 -3.65 0.91
N PHE A 388 -27.75 -2.71 0.10
CA PHE A 388 -26.33 -2.46 -0.09
C PHE A 388 -26.02 -0.97 0.02
N ASP A 389 -24.82 -0.64 0.49
CA ASP A 389 -24.22 0.63 0.12
C ASP A 389 -23.72 0.53 -1.33
N HIS A 390 -23.67 1.66 -2.06
CA HIS A 390 -23.30 1.71 -3.48
C HIS A 390 -24.21 0.92 -4.44
N ALA A 391 -25.52 0.92 -4.15
CA ALA A 391 -26.52 0.11 -4.84
C ALA A 391 -27.10 0.70 -6.12
N ALA A 392 -26.75 1.94 -6.51
CA ALA A 392 -27.38 2.58 -7.65
C ALA A 392 -27.20 1.77 -8.95
N GLY A 393 -28.31 1.32 -9.55
CA GLY A 393 -28.33 0.62 -10.83
C GLY A 393 -27.83 -0.83 -10.78
N LEU A 394 -28.15 -1.58 -9.73
CA LEU A 394 -27.82 -3.01 -9.60
C LEU A 394 -28.17 -3.80 -10.87
N LYS A 395 -27.23 -4.65 -11.32
CA LYS A 395 -27.42 -5.51 -12.51
C LYS A 395 -26.40 -6.65 -12.54
N SER A 396 -26.56 -7.55 -13.50
CA SER A 396 -25.48 -8.43 -13.95
C SER A 396 -24.56 -7.71 -14.93
N SER A 397 -23.28 -8.09 -14.96
CA SER A 397 -22.29 -7.58 -15.90
C SER A 397 -22.41 -8.19 -17.31
N ASP A 398 -23.15 -9.28 -17.46
CA ASP A 398 -23.22 -10.14 -18.65
C ASP A 398 -24.66 -10.41 -19.14
N ASP A 399 -25.64 -9.67 -18.61
CA ASP A 399 -27.07 -9.83 -18.88
C ASP A 399 -27.61 -11.24 -18.57
N GLN A 400 -26.88 -12.06 -17.80
CA GLN A 400 -27.34 -13.35 -17.29
C GLN A 400 -27.97 -13.21 -15.90
N PRO A 401 -28.71 -14.22 -15.41
CA PRO A 401 -29.13 -14.25 -14.00
C PRO A 401 -27.96 -14.05 -13.06
N LEU A 402 -28.20 -13.37 -11.92
CA LEU A 402 -27.19 -13.17 -10.90
C LEU A 402 -26.69 -14.51 -10.36
N SER A 403 -25.37 -14.68 -10.33
CA SER A 403 -24.73 -15.93 -9.93
C SER A 403 -24.15 -15.87 -8.50
N TRP A 404 -23.80 -17.04 -7.96
CA TRP A 404 -23.14 -17.22 -6.65
C TRP A 404 -23.94 -16.77 -5.43
N PHE A 405 -25.26 -16.84 -5.48
CA PHE A 405 -26.12 -16.68 -4.30
C PHE A 405 -26.49 -18.03 -3.71
N GLU A 406 -26.35 -18.13 -2.39
CA GLU A 406 -26.81 -19.26 -1.60
C GLU A 406 -27.72 -18.78 -0.47
N ILE A 407 -28.73 -19.57 -0.11
CA ILE A 407 -29.68 -19.27 0.96
C ILE A 407 -29.83 -20.47 1.88
N ALA A 408 -30.00 -20.23 3.18
CA ALA A 408 -30.15 -21.29 4.18
C ALA A 408 -31.34 -21.05 5.11
N GLY A 409 -31.96 -22.15 5.55
CA GLY A 409 -32.91 -22.16 6.66
C GLY A 409 -32.23 -22.32 8.02
N LYS A 410 -33.03 -22.55 9.07
CA LYS A 410 -32.52 -22.75 10.43
C LYS A 410 -31.67 -24.02 10.60
N ASP A 411 -31.75 -24.93 9.64
CA ASP A 411 -30.91 -26.13 9.55
C ASP A 411 -29.47 -25.83 9.10
N LYS A 412 -29.18 -24.58 8.71
CA LYS A 412 -27.86 -24.07 8.29
C LYS A 412 -27.33 -24.69 6.99
N ASN A 413 -28.18 -25.39 6.25
CA ASN A 413 -27.82 -25.96 4.96
C ASN A 413 -28.00 -24.89 3.88
N PHE A 414 -26.89 -24.39 3.35
CA PHE A 414 -26.90 -23.47 2.22
C PHE A 414 -27.19 -24.24 0.92
N VAL A 415 -28.14 -23.74 0.14
CA VAL A 415 -28.46 -24.20 -1.21
C VAL A 415 -28.41 -23.04 -2.19
N LEU A 416 -28.25 -23.33 -3.48
CA LEU A 416 -28.31 -22.31 -4.53
C LEU A 416 -29.63 -21.53 -4.46
N ALA A 417 -29.53 -20.22 -4.70
CA ALA A 417 -30.67 -19.31 -4.65
C ALA A 417 -30.73 -18.43 -5.91
N GLU A 418 -31.94 -18.09 -6.32
CA GLU A 418 -32.17 -17.04 -7.29
C GLU A 418 -32.11 -15.69 -6.58
N ALA A 419 -31.39 -14.73 -7.16
CA ALA A 419 -31.37 -13.34 -6.74
C ALA A 419 -31.94 -12.46 -7.85
N GLN A 420 -32.95 -11.65 -7.52
CA GLN A 420 -33.61 -10.74 -8.45
C GLN A 420 -33.42 -9.29 -7.99
N VAL A 421 -33.08 -8.41 -8.93
CA VAL A 421 -32.98 -6.96 -8.68
C VAL A 421 -34.38 -6.38 -8.50
N ASP A 422 -34.57 -5.62 -7.42
CA ASP A 422 -35.78 -4.88 -7.12
C ASP A 422 -35.40 -3.47 -6.63
N GLY A 423 -35.37 -2.51 -7.56
CA GLY A 423 -34.81 -1.18 -7.32
C GLY A 423 -33.33 -1.25 -6.93
N ASP A 424 -33.00 -0.63 -5.79
CA ASP A 424 -31.65 -0.65 -5.21
C ASP A 424 -31.44 -1.82 -4.22
N THR A 425 -32.29 -2.85 -4.29
CA THR A 425 -32.22 -4.04 -3.42
C THR A 425 -32.16 -5.34 -4.23
N LEU A 426 -31.78 -6.43 -3.58
CA LEU A 426 -31.92 -7.79 -4.14
C LEU A 426 -32.93 -8.58 -3.32
N VAL A 427 -33.77 -9.36 -3.99
CA VAL A 427 -34.63 -10.37 -3.35
C VAL A 427 -34.07 -11.75 -3.68
N VAL A 428 -33.68 -12.49 -2.64
CA VAL A 428 -33.05 -13.82 -2.73
C VAL A 428 -34.01 -14.88 -2.24
N SER A 429 -34.18 -15.96 -3.01
CA SER A 429 -35.07 -17.06 -2.64
C SER A 429 -34.68 -18.39 -3.28
N SER A 430 -35.13 -19.49 -2.68
CA SER A 430 -34.99 -20.84 -3.23
C SER A 430 -36.25 -21.65 -2.96
N PRO A 431 -36.75 -22.46 -3.92
CA PRO A 431 -37.89 -23.33 -3.68
C PRO A 431 -37.64 -24.36 -2.57
N ASP A 432 -36.38 -24.69 -2.29
CA ASP A 432 -35.97 -25.68 -1.29
C ASP A 432 -35.92 -25.11 0.14
N VAL A 433 -35.95 -23.78 0.30
CA VAL A 433 -35.87 -23.11 1.61
C VAL A 433 -37.12 -22.28 1.86
N LYS A 434 -38.12 -22.86 2.54
CA LYS A 434 -39.40 -22.20 2.82
C LYS A 434 -39.34 -21.12 3.90
N ALA A 435 -38.37 -21.21 4.82
CA ALA A 435 -38.19 -20.29 5.93
C ALA A 435 -36.71 -19.88 6.04
N PRO A 436 -36.23 -19.03 5.12
CA PRO A 436 -34.83 -18.66 5.06
C PRO A 436 -34.44 -17.76 6.25
N VAL A 437 -33.19 -17.88 6.70
CA VAL A 437 -32.61 -17.06 7.78
C VAL A 437 -31.24 -16.50 7.45
N ALA A 438 -30.59 -16.95 6.36
CA ALA A 438 -29.28 -16.45 5.95
C ALA A 438 -29.06 -16.52 4.44
N VAL A 439 -28.23 -15.62 3.93
CA VAL A 439 -27.75 -15.56 2.55
C VAL A 439 -26.23 -15.48 2.53
N ARG A 440 -25.62 -16.08 1.51
CA ARG A 440 -24.22 -15.91 1.14
C ARG A 440 -24.13 -15.49 -0.32
N PHE A 441 -23.18 -14.61 -0.62
CA PHE A 441 -22.84 -14.20 -1.97
C PHE A 441 -21.34 -14.38 -2.20
N GLY A 442 -20.98 -15.08 -3.27
CA GLY A 442 -19.59 -15.29 -3.63
C GLY A 442 -18.79 -16.02 -2.54
N TRP A 443 -19.42 -16.83 -1.68
CA TRP A 443 -18.77 -17.47 -0.52
C TRP A 443 -18.04 -18.76 -0.90
N ASN A 444 -17.24 -18.71 -1.97
CA ASN A 444 -16.49 -19.83 -2.51
C ASN A 444 -15.24 -19.32 -3.22
N GLN A 445 -14.10 -20.01 -3.11
CA GLN A 445 -12.87 -19.59 -3.76
C GLN A 445 -12.92 -19.57 -5.30
N ASP A 446 -13.86 -20.34 -5.89
CA ASP A 446 -14.11 -20.39 -7.32
C ASP A 446 -15.10 -19.30 -7.79
N ALA A 447 -15.52 -18.41 -6.89
CA ALA A 447 -16.57 -17.43 -7.17
C ALA A 447 -16.11 -16.35 -8.14
N GLU A 448 -16.54 -16.44 -9.41
CA GLU A 448 -16.42 -15.40 -10.43
C GLU A 448 -17.81 -14.77 -10.70
N PRO A 449 -18.35 -13.95 -9.78
CA PRO A 449 -19.73 -13.44 -9.86
C PRO A 449 -19.90 -12.30 -10.86
N ASN A 450 -21.12 -12.20 -11.40
CA ASN A 450 -21.52 -11.16 -12.33
C ASN A 450 -22.27 -9.97 -11.68
N PHE A 451 -22.40 -9.93 -10.34
CA PHE A 451 -23.17 -8.90 -9.65
C PHE A 451 -22.40 -7.57 -9.55
N VAL A 452 -22.91 -6.52 -10.20
CA VAL A 452 -22.32 -5.18 -10.27
C VAL A 452 -23.37 -4.09 -10.00
N ASN A 453 -22.92 -2.86 -9.76
CA ASN A 453 -23.80 -1.68 -9.80
C ASN A 453 -23.86 -1.04 -11.21
N GLY A 454 -24.57 0.09 -11.32
CA GLY A 454 -24.78 0.79 -12.59
C GLY A 454 -23.50 1.30 -13.23
N ALA A 455 -22.46 1.55 -12.42
CA ALA A 455 -21.13 1.94 -12.88
C ALA A 455 -20.26 0.75 -13.31
N GLY A 456 -20.77 -0.49 -13.22
CA GLY A 456 -20.04 -1.71 -13.56
C GLY A 456 -19.03 -2.14 -12.51
N LEU A 457 -19.10 -1.60 -11.27
CA LEU A 457 -18.20 -2.00 -10.19
C LEU A 457 -18.76 -3.24 -9.46
N PRO A 458 -17.93 -4.28 -9.22
CA PRO A 458 -18.37 -5.55 -8.66
C PRO A 458 -18.70 -5.47 -7.17
N ALA A 459 -19.69 -6.27 -6.77
CA ALA A 459 -20.06 -6.44 -5.38
C ALA A 459 -18.99 -7.25 -4.62
N SER A 460 -18.74 -6.88 -3.36
CA SER A 460 -17.90 -7.68 -2.47
C SER A 460 -18.62 -8.96 -2.03
N PRO A 461 -17.95 -10.12 -1.95
CA PRO A 461 -18.49 -11.31 -1.27
C PRO A 461 -18.91 -11.01 0.17
N PHE A 462 -19.95 -11.69 0.65
CA PHE A 462 -20.46 -11.56 2.02
C PHE A 462 -21.23 -12.80 2.49
N ARG A 463 -21.45 -12.87 3.81
CA ARG A 463 -22.37 -13.78 4.49
C ARG A 463 -23.26 -12.98 5.44
N THR A 464 -24.49 -13.43 5.68
CA THR A 464 -25.39 -12.81 6.68
C THR A 464 -25.52 -13.62 7.97
N ASP A 465 -25.05 -14.87 7.97
CA ASP A 465 -25.01 -15.73 9.16
C ASP A 465 -23.82 -15.42 10.06
N LYS A 466 -23.94 -15.77 11.36
CA LYS A 466 -22.89 -15.56 12.39
C LYS A 466 -22.42 -16.85 13.08
N TRP A 467 -22.77 -18.02 12.54
CA TRP A 467 -22.52 -19.31 13.19
C TRP A 467 -21.32 -20.07 12.65
#